data_AF-A0A2R6EVL5-F1
#
_entry.id   AF-A0A2R6EVL5-F1
#
_cell.length_a   1.000
_cell.length_b   1.000
_cell.length_c   1.000
_cell.angle_alpha   90.00
_cell.angle_beta   90.00
_cell.angle_gamma   90.00
#
_symmetry.space_group_name_H-M   'P 1'
#
loop_
_entity.id
_entity.type
_entity.pdbx_description
1 polymer ?
#
loop_
_entity_poly.entity_id
_entity_poly.type
_entity_poly.pdbx_seq_one_letter_code
_entity_poly.pdbx_strand_id
1 'polypeptide(L)'
;MFERFSSGYYLGRLYVEPTDGERAVLNRGHHETVNEQLYASGEGVARLDRPLVMKVGRTHLPVHGAEGVPEQTLAVPEEALEAAGIHNPPTLSEVLLAKERVASQLLSLDADPV
;
A
#
# COMPACT_ATOMS: atom_id res chain seq x y z
N MET A 1 12.67 2.04 -1.77
CA MET A 1 12.71 3.52 -1.78
C MET A 1 11.60 4.00 -2.70
N PHE A 2 10.79 4.96 -2.24
CA PHE A 2 9.73 5.59 -3.03
C PHE A 2 10.19 6.96 -3.52
N GLU A 3 9.92 7.28 -4.78
CA GLU A 3 10.32 8.52 -5.43
C GLU A 3 9.09 9.36 -5.83
N ARG A 4 9.21 10.68 -5.84
CA ARG A 4 8.11 11.55 -6.29
C ARG A 4 7.85 11.31 -7.77
N PHE A 5 6.65 10.80 -8.09
CA PHE A 5 6.25 10.51 -9.46
C PHE A 5 5.28 11.55 -10.00
N SER A 6 4.28 11.92 -9.19
CA SER A 6 3.27 12.91 -9.58
C SER A 6 2.84 13.78 -8.40
N SER A 7 1.89 14.70 -8.66
CA SER A 7 1.25 15.47 -7.60
C SER A 7 0.56 14.57 -6.57
N GLY A 8 0.00 13.44 -7.00
CA GLY A 8 -0.79 12.53 -6.15
C GLY A 8 -0.11 11.23 -5.74
N TYR A 9 1.04 10.88 -6.32
CA TYR A 9 1.68 9.58 -6.10
C TYR A 9 3.19 9.65 -5.95
N TYR A 10 3.73 8.71 -5.18
CA TYR A 10 5.11 8.26 -5.23
C TYR A 10 5.19 6.94 -6.00
N LEU A 11 6.29 6.69 -6.71
CA LEU A 11 6.57 5.43 -7.39
C LEU A 11 7.60 4.63 -6.59
N GLY A 12 7.35 3.35 -6.41
CA GLY A 12 8.30 2.42 -5.82
C GLY A 12 8.26 1.07 -6.54
N ARG A 13 9.18 0.19 -6.17
CA ARG A 13 9.16 -1.22 -6.59
C ARG A 13 9.15 -2.11 -5.37
N LEU A 14 8.26 -3.09 -5.37
CA LEU A 14 8.12 -4.11 -4.32
C LEU A 14 7.97 -5.48 -4.99
N TYR A 15 8.42 -6.51 -4.30
CA TYR A 15 8.00 -7.87 -4.63
C TYR A 15 6.54 -8.01 -4.26
N VAL A 16 5.70 -8.38 -5.23
CA VAL A 16 4.28 -8.62 -5.01
C VAL A 16 4.08 -10.12 -4.97
N GLU A 17 3.57 -10.63 -3.86
CA GLU A 17 3.36 -12.06 -3.60
C GLU A 17 1.92 -12.35 -3.14
N PRO A 18 1.41 -13.57 -3.34
CA PRO A 18 0.09 -13.92 -2.84
C PRO A 18 0.10 -14.09 -1.31
N THR A 19 -1.04 -13.84 -0.69
CA THR A 19 -1.30 -14.21 0.71
C THR A 19 -2.69 -14.78 0.86
N ASP A 20 -2.86 -15.71 1.81
CA ASP A 20 -4.16 -16.24 2.22
C ASP A 20 -4.95 -15.26 3.12
N GLY A 21 -4.36 -14.11 3.46
CA GLY A 21 -5.03 -13.06 4.22
C GLY A 21 -6.07 -12.30 3.42
N GLU A 22 -6.98 -11.61 4.11
CA GLU A 22 -8.07 -10.82 3.50
C GLU A 22 -7.63 -9.42 3.02
N ARG A 23 -6.42 -8.97 3.38
CA ARG A 23 -5.97 -7.59 3.15
C ARG A 23 -4.55 -7.57 2.62
N ALA A 24 -4.25 -6.54 1.83
CA ALA A 24 -2.87 -6.29 1.41
C ALA A 24 -2.03 -5.85 2.62
N VAL A 25 -0.86 -6.43 2.77
CA VAL A 25 0.04 -6.17 3.90
C VAL A 25 1.48 -6.00 3.47
N LEU A 26 2.21 -5.24 4.25
CA LEU A 26 3.63 -4.98 4.11
C LEU A 26 4.30 -5.19 5.46
N ASN A 27 5.62 -5.40 5.47
CA ASN A 27 6.39 -5.46 6.71
C ASN A 27 6.06 -4.28 7.64
N ARG A 28 5.73 -4.55 8.90
CA ARG A 28 5.31 -3.54 9.89
C ARG A 28 6.29 -2.37 10.01
N GLY A 29 7.59 -2.64 10.17
CA GLY A 29 8.60 -1.57 10.32
C GLY A 29 8.71 -0.70 9.06
N HIS A 30 8.60 -1.31 7.88
CA HIS A 30 8.60 -0.56 6.62
C HIS A 30 7.30 0.27 6.47
N HIS A 31 6.14 -0.28 6.87
CA HIS A 31 4.87 0.45 6.85
C HIS A 31 4.93 1.68 7.77
N GLU A 32 5.39 1.51 9.01
CA GLU A 32 5.54 2.59 9.98
C GLU A 32 6.48 3.68 9.46
N THR A 33 7.67 3.29 8.98
CA THR A 33 8.66 4.21 8.41
C THR A 33 8.08 5.03 7.25
N VAL A 34 7.31 4.40 6.35
CA VAL A 34 6.68 5.09 5.21
C VAL A 34 5.58 6.03 5.68
N ASN A 35 4.77 5.61 6.66
CA ASN A 35 3.71 6.42 7.22
C ASN A 35 4.28 7.68 7.90
N GLU A 36 5.33 7.52 8.72
CA GLU A 36 6.05 8.63 9.35
C GLU A 36 6.63 9.61 8.33
N GLN A 37 7.26 9.12 7.26
CA GLN A 37 7.94 10.00 6.31
C GLN A 37 6.99 10.73 5.36
N LEU A 38 5.87 10.11 4.99
CA LEU A 38 5.03 10.59 3.88
C LEU A 38 3.65 11.06 4.32
N TYR A 39 3.14 10.56 5.45
CA TYR A 39 1.78 10.85 5.94
C TYR A 39 1.79 11.66 7.23
N ALA A 40 2.87 11.66 8.01
CA ALA A 40 2.99 12.56 9.15
C ALA A 40 3.20 14.00 8.65
N SER A 41 2.23 14.88 8.89
CA SER A 41 2.29 16.31 8.56
C SER A 41 3.26 17.12 9.44
N GLY A 42 4.09 16.45 10.25
CA GLY A 42 5.00 17.09 11.21
C GLY A 42 4.31 17.66 12.47
N GLU A 43 2.98 17.63 12.56
CA GLU A 43 2.21 18.04 13.72
C GLU A 43 1.40 16.86 14.30
N GLY A 44 1.90 16.25 15.37
CA GLY A 44 1.18 15.24 16.16
C GLY A 44 1.66 13.79 15.97
N VAL A 45 1.08 12.89 16.77
CA VAL A 45 1.36 11.45 16.77
C VAL A 45 1.00 10.90 15.40
N ALA A 46 1.98 10.34 14.68
CA ALA A 46 1.74 9.66 13.42
C ALA A 46 0.62 8.62 13.61
N ARG A 47 -0.43 8.71 12.80
CA ARG A 47 -1.51 7.72 12.79
C ARG A 47 -1.04 6.48 12.05
N LEU A 48 -0.14 5.72 12.70
CA LEU A 48 0.41 4.45 12.20
C LEU A 48 -0.68 3.37 12.03
N ASP A 49 -1.86 3.61 12.59
CA ASP A 49 -3.08 2.83 12.43
C ASP A 49 -3.77 3.05 11.07
N ARG A 50 -3.47 4.16 10.36
CA ARG A 50 -4.04 4.39 9.03
C ARG A 50 -3.34 3.52 7.98
N PRO A 51 -4.09 2.80 7.12
CA PRO A 51 -3.50 2.08 6.01
C PRO A 51 -2.88 3.05 5.01
N LEU A 52 -1.75 2.64 4.44
CA LEU A 52 -1.25 3.24 3.21
C LEU A 52 -2.18 2.84 2.06
N VAL A 53 -2.30 3.67 1.02
CA VAL A 53 -3.02 3.27 -0.19
C VAL A 53 -2.03 3.11 -1.34
N MET A 54 -1.89 1.89 -1.85
CA MET A 54 -1.01 1.59 -2.98
C MET A 54 -1.82 1.17 -4.19
N LYS A 55 -1.48 1.71 -5.36
CA LYS A 55 -1.96 1.21 -6.63
C LYS A 55 -1.00 0.15 -7.14
N VAL A 56 -1.52 -1.05 -7.38
CA VAL A 56 -0.81 -2.17 -7.99
C VAL A 56 -1.55 -2.50 -9.28
N GLY A 57 -0.85 -2.40 -10.42
CA GLY A 57 -1.48 -2.54 -11.73
C GLY A 57 -2.67 -1.61 -11.89
N ARG A 58 -3.89 -2.18 -11.90
CA ARG A 58 -5.16 -1.44 -12.07
C ARG A 58 -5.90 -1.13 -10.78
N THR A 59 -5.50 -1.71 -9.64
CA THR A 59 -6.29 -1.69 -8.40
C THR A 59 -5.61 -0.85 -7.33
N HIS A 60 -6.38 -0.08 -6.57
CA HIS A 60 -5.93 0.57 -5.34
C HIS A 60 -6.24 -0.31 -4.14
N LEU A 61 -5.26 -0.51 -3.28
CA LEU A 61 -5.34 -1.41 -2.14
C LEU A 61 -5.01 -0.64 -0.85
N PRO A 62 -5.85 -0.72 0.18
CA PRO A 62 -5.45 -0.41 1.54
C PRO A 62 -4.40 -1.41 2.00
N VAL A 63 -3.23 -0.92 2.40
CA VAL A 63 -2.07 -1.71 2.82
C VAL A 63 -1.81 -1.46 4.29
N HIS A 64 -1.79 -2.54 5.07
CA HIS A 64 -1.53 -2.51 6.51
C HIS A 64 -0.13 -3.06 6.85
N GLY A 65 0.39 -2.69 8.02
CA GLY A 65 1.60 -3.30 8.57
C GLY A 65 1.33 -4.66 9.20
N ALA A 66 2.07 -5.69 8.81
CA ALA A 66 2.02 -7.03 9.40
C ALA A 66 3.42 -7.55 9.78
N GLU A 67 3.44 -8.42 10.79
CA GLU A 67 4.64 -9.19 11.15
C GLU A 67 4.81 -10.36 10.17
N GLY A 68 6.05 -10.81 9.97
CA GLY A 68 6.34 -11.99 9.14
C GLY A 68 6.33 -11.77 7.63
N VAL A 69 5.96 -10.56 7.16
CA VAL A 69 6.14 -10.17 5.75
C VAL A 69 7.59 -9.72 5.54
N PRO A 70 8.30 -10.26 4.54
CA PRO A 70 9.67 -9.81 4.24
C PRO A 70 9.73 -8.32 3.92
N GLU A 71 10.89 -7.71 4.17
CA GLU A 71 11.13 -6.33 3.73
C GLU A 71 10.98 -6.22 2.20
N GLN A 72 10.60 -5.02 1.75
CA GLN A 72 10.37 -4.72 0.32
C GLN A 72 9.36 -5.64 -0.40
N THR A 73 8.50 -6.31 0.37
CA THR A 73 7.49 -7.24 -0.12
C THR A 73 6.10 -6.73 0.23
N LEU A 74 5.18 -6.83 -0.72
CA LEU A 74 3.77 -6.53 -0.59
C LEU A 74 3.01 -7.85 -0.80
N ALA A 75 2.47 -8.38 0.29
CA ALA A 75 1.63 -9.56 0.22
C ALA A 75 0.19 -9.12 -0.09
N VAL A 76 -0.42 -9.69 -1.12
CA VAL A 76 -1.71 -9.27 -1.66
C VAL A 76 -2.64 -10.47 -1.79
N PRO A 77 -3.92 -10.36 -1.38
CA PRO A 77 -4.90 -11.44 -1.57
C PRO A 77 -5.01 -11.85 -3.05
N GLU A 78 -5.21 -13.13 -3.32
CA GLU A 78 -5.27 -13.66 -4.70
C GLU A 78 -6.31 -12.93 -5.56
N GLU A 79 -7.50 -12.67 -5.02
CA GLU A 79 -8.56 -11.93 -5.70
C GLU A 79 -8.13 -10.52 -6.12
N ALA A 80 -7.34 -9.85 -5.29
CA ALA A 80 -6.83 -8.52 -5.54
C ALA A 80 -5.70 -8.53 -6.58
N LEU A 81 -4.88 -9.60 -6.62
CA LEU A 81 -3.85 -9.80 -7.65
C LEU A 81 -4.48 -9.97 -9.04
N GLU A 82 -5.51 -10.80 -9.14
CA GLU A 82 -6.25 -11.00 -10.39
C GLU A 82 -6.92 -9.70 -10.86
N ALA A 83 -7.57 -8.96 -9.94
CA ALA A 83 -8.13 -7.64 -10.26
C ALA A 83 -7.05 -6.66 -10.75
N ALA A 84 -5.89 -6.65 -10.09
CA ALA A 84 -4.74 -5.82 -10.45
C ALA A 84 -4.13 -6.21 -11.80
N GLY A 85 -4.40 -7.42 -12.30
CA GLY A 85 -3.80 -7.97 -13.53
C GLY A 85 -2.37 -8.46 -13.32
N ILE A 86 -2.04 -8.90 -12.09
CA ILE A 86 -0.75 -9.49 -11.76
C ILE A 86 -0.86 -11.00 -11.95
N HIS A 87 -0.07 -11.55 -12.86
CA HIS A 87 -0.04 -12.98 -13.17
C HIS A 87 1.30 -13.58 -12.76
N ASN A 88 1.28 -14.84 -12.29
CA ASN A 88 2.46 -15.58 -11.84
C ASN A 88 3.29 -14.88 -10.75
N PRO A 89 2.69 -14.47 -9.61
CA PRO A 89 3.45 -13.98 -8.47
C PRO A 89 4.25 -15.14 -7.81
N PRO A 90 5.37 -14.88 -7.11
CA PRO A 90 5.90 -13.57 -6.74
C PRO A 90 6.61 -12.84 -7.89
N THR A 91 6.37 -11.54 -8.03
CA THR A 91 6.96 -10.73 -9.11
C THR A 91 7.32 -9.31 -8.66
N LEU A 92 8.47 -8.82 -9.13
CA LEU A 92 8.90 -7.45 -8.86
C LEU A 92 8.05 -6.49 -9.68
N SER A 93 7.22 -5.70 -9.00
CA SER A 93 6.23 -4.83 -9.64
C SER A 93 6.43 -3.37 -9.25
N GLU A 94 6.12 -2.49 -10.18
CA GLU A 94 5.94 -1.06 -9.89
C GLU A 94 4.66 -0.86 -9.09
N VAL A 95 4.77 -0.06 -8.03
CA VAL A 95 3.66 0.29 -7.15
C VAL A 95 3.60 1.81 -7.01
N LEU A 96 2.38 2.36 -7.10
CA LEU A 96 2.18 3.79 -6.87
C LEU A 96 1.60 4.00 -5.47
N LEU A 97 2.39 4.54 -4.56
CA LEU A 97 1.92 4.92 -3.24
C LEU A 97 1.20 6.27 -3.32
N ALA A 98 -0.08 6.29 -2.97
CA ALA A 98 -0.87 7.50 -2.90
C ALA A 98 -0.34 8.42 -1.79
N LYS A 99 -0.30 9.73 -2.05
CA LYS A 99 -0.06 10.73 -1.01
C LYS A 99 -1.28 10.86 -0.11
N GLU A 100 -1.07 11.35 1.12
CA GLU A 100 -2.09 11.49 2.17
C GLU A 100 -3.45 12.00 1.64
N ARG A 101 -3.48 13.14 0.93
CA ARG A 101 -4.72 13.68 0.35
C ARG A 101 -5.47 12.69 -0.55
N VAL A 102 -4.75 11.98 -1.42
CA VAL A 102 -5.34 11.01 -2.36
C VAL A 102 -5.78 9.75 -1.63
N ALA A 103 -4.96 9.28 -0.69
CA ALA A 103 -5.28 8.12 0.13
C ALA A 103 -6.53 8.36 0.99
N SER A 104 -6.63 9.51 1.65
CA SER A 104 -7.81 9.91 2.42
C SER A 104 -9.08 9.92 1.56
N GLN A 105 -9.00 10.36 0.29
CA GLN A 105 -10.13 10.33 -0.64
C GLN A 105 -10.55 8.91 -1.01
N LEU A 106 -9.60 8.04 -1.34
CA LEU A 106 -9.88 6.65 -1.71
C LEU A 106 -10.47 5.86 -0.54
N LEU A 107 -9.90 5.98 0.66
CA LEU A 107 -10.40 5.32 1.86
C LEU A 107 -11.81 5.77 2.25
N SER A 108 -12.19 7.02 1.94
CA SER A 108 -13.54 7.51 2.20
C SER A 108 -14.57 6.91 1.24
N LEU A 109 -14.16 6.55 0.02
CA LEU A 109 -15.03 5.93 -0.99
C LEU A 109 -15.25 4.44 -0.71
N ASP A 110 -14.24 3.75 -0.18
CA ASP A 110 -14.35 2.32 0.20
C ASP A 110 -15.15 2.10 1.51
N ALA A 111 -15.34 3.15 2.32
CA ALA A 111 -16.01 3.06 3.62
C ALA A 111 -17.56 3.08 3.56
N ASP A 112 -18.17 3.25 2.37
CA ASP A 112 -19.63 3.28 2.20
C ASP A 112 -20.17 2.05 1.44
N PRO A 113 -20.66 1.02 2.15
CA PRO A 113 -21.80 0.24 1.72
C PRO A 113 -23.06 0.80 2.41
N VAL A 114 -23.93 1.44 1.62
CA VAL A 114 -25.30 1.80 2.03
C VAL A 114 -26.16 0.55 2.16
#